data_AF-A0A6A6TKA6-F1
#
_entry.id   AF-A0A6A6TKA6-F1
#
_cell.length_a   1.000
_cell.length_b   1.000
_cell.length_c   1.000
_cell.angle_alpha   90.00
_cell.angle_beta   90.00
_cell.angle_gamma   90.00
#
_symmetry.space_group_name_H-M   'P 1'
#
loop_
_entity.id
_entity.type
_entity.pdbx_description
1 polymer ?
#
loop_
_entity_poly.entity_id
_entity_poly.type
_entity_poly.pdbx_seq_one_letter_code
_entity_poly.pdbx_strand_id
1 'polypeptide(L)' 'KKVENATAPTGPNDVPWLRLEAVAGAGTTSAVKQIYRLNTQGGVAPATCAGQAAGSVLTVSYSAQYWIYA' A
#
# COMPACT_ATOMS: atom_id res chain seq x y z
N LYS A 1 12.07 0.14 4.07
CA LYS A 1 11.99 -1.18 3.40
C LYS A 1 10.67 -1.87 3.73
N LYS A 2 10.12 -2.66 2.80
CA LYS A 2 8.99 -3.56 3.10
C LYS A 2 9.49 -4.67 4.03
N VAL A 3 8.83 -4.84 5.16
CA VAL A 3 9.13 -5.92 6.12
C VAL A 3 8.04 -6.97 6.13
N GLU A 4 6.78 -6.58 5.91
CA GLU A 4 5.65 -7.50 5.98
C GLU A 4 4.49 -7.02 5.10
N ASN A 5 3.76 -7.97 4.52
CA ASN A 5 2.43 -7.74 3.96
C ASN A 5 1.47 -8.84 4.39
N ALA A 6 0.20 -8.49 4.52
CA ALA A 6 -0.86 -9.44 4.81
C ALA A 6 -2.09 -9.10 3.95
N THR A 7 -2.85 -10.12 3.57
CA THR A 7 -4.17 -9.91 2.96
C THR A 7 -5.03 -9.06 3.88
N ALA A 8 -5.76 -8.09 3.33
CA ALA A 8 -6.68 -7.29 4.13
C ALA A 8 -7.74 -8.21 4.77
N PRO A 9 -8.11 -7.99 6.06
CA PRO A 9 -9.12 -8.82 6.73
C PRO A 9 -10.50 -8.81 6.05
N THR A 10 -10.79 -7.75 5.32
CA THR A 10 -12.03 -7.57 4.53
C THR A 10 -12.05 -8.37 3.23
N GLY A 11 -10.91 -8.94 2.81
CA GLY A 11 -10.81 -9.88 1.69
C GLY A 11 -9.82 -9.46 0.60
N PRO A 12 -9.77 -10.21 -0.51
CA PRO A 12 -8.77 -10.02 -1.58
C PRO A 12 -9.06 -8.84 -2.51
N ASN A 13 -10.21 -8.17 -2.35
CA ASN A 13 -10.58 -7.01 -3.17
C ASN A 13 -9.97 -5.70 -2.66
N ASP A 14 -9.30 -5.75 -1.52
CA ASP A 14 -8.64 -4.60 -0.90
C ASP A 14 -7.13 -4.78 -0.93
N VAL A 15 -6.40 -3.68 -1.17
CA VAL A 15 -4.94 -3.74 -1.20
C VAL A 15 -4.39 -4.32 0.11
N PRO A 16 -3.34 -5.18 0.05
CA PRO A 16 -2.78 -5.80 1.24
C PRO A 16 -2.35 -4.77 2.29
N TRP A 17 -2.53 -5.13 3.56
CA TRP A 17 -1.90 -4.42 4.66
C TRP A 17 -0.38 -4.50 4.51
N LEU A 18 0.30 -3.45 4.94
CA LEU A 18 1.72 -3.28 4.69
C LEU A 18 2.40 -2.70 5.91
N ARG A 19 3.50 -3.34 6.32
CA ARG A 19 4.41 -2.79 7.31
C ARG A 19 5.73 -2.44 6.64
N LEU A 20 6.16 -1.21 6.89
CA LEU A 20 7.43 -0.69 6.47
C LEU A 20 8.29 -0.38 7.69
N GLU A 21 9.59 -0.58 7.53
CA GLU A 21 10.60 -0.20 8.52
C GLU A 21 11.60 0.76 7.89
N ALA A 22 12.06 1.74 8.67
CA ALA A 22 13.11 2.66 8.25
C ALA A 22 14.38 1.89 7.86
N VAL A 23 15.09 2.41 6.86
CA VAL A 23 16.39 1.85 6.47
C VAL A 23 17.46 2.65 7.19
N ALA A 24 18.05 2.06 8.22
CA ALA A 24 19.18 2.67 8.92
C ALA A 24 20.32 2.99 7.94
N GLY A 25 20.91 4.17 8.07
CA GLY A 25 22.02 4.60 7.20
C GLY A 25 21.61 5.10 5.81
N ALA A 26 20.32 5.10 5.45
CA ALA A 26 19.85 5.62 4.16
C ALA A 26 19.76 7.17 4.10
N GLY A 27 20.48 7.88 4.96
CA GLY A 27 20.40 9.34 5.07
C GLY A 27 19.04 9.87 5.55
N THR A 28 18.21 9.02 6.17
CA THR A 28 16.93 9.44 6.76
C THR A 28 17.19 10.39 7.93
N THR A 29 16.63 11.60 7.85
CA THR A 29 16.64 12.62 8.92
C THR A 29 15.39 12.55 9.81
N SER A 30 14.44 11.67 9.48
CA SER A 30 13.19 11.49 10.21
C SER A 30 13.39 10.57 11.41
N ALA A 31 12.67 10.85 12.51
CA ALA A 31 12.58 9.96 13.66
C ALA A 31 11.71 8.72 13.39
N VAL A 32 10.97 8.68 12.27
CA VAL A 32 10.06 7.57 11.94
C VAL A 32 10.82 6.26 11.80
N LYS A 33 10.44 5.26 12.58
CA LYS A 33 10.98 3.90 12.56
C LYS A 33 10.10 2.94 11.79
N GLN A 34 8.78 3.06 11.91
CA GLN A 34 7.83 2.11 11.34
C GLN A 34 6.59 2.81 10.79
N ILE A 35 6.07 2.28 9.69
CA ILE A 35 4.80 2.72 9.10
C ILE A 35 3.94 1.49 8.86
N TYR A 36 2.69 1.57 9.29
CA TYR A 36 1.67 0.56 9.04
C TYR A 36 0.57 1.17 8.16
N ARG A 37 0.25 0.48 7.06
CA ARG A 37 -0.94 0.73 6.25
C ARG A 37 -1.97 -0.33 6.58
N LEU A 38 -3.07 0.10 7.18
CA LEU A 38 -4.14 -0.73 7.72
C LEU A 38 -5.49 -0.27 7.16
N ASN A 39 -6.56 -1.03 7.47
CA ASN A 39 -7.95 -0.69 7.14
C ASN A 39 -8.12 -0.24 5.69
N THR A 40 -7.51 -0.99 4.77
CA THR A 40 -7.54 -0.73 3.34
C THR A 40 -8.90 -1.08 2.75
N GLN A 41 -9.41 -0.25 1.84
CA GLN A 41 -10.56 -0.56 0.99
C GLN A 41 -10.28 -0.21 -0.47
N GLY A 42 -10.56 -1.14 -1.38
CA GLY A 42 -10.33 -1.02 -2.82
C GLY A 42 -8.84 -1.03 -3.20
N GLY A 43 -8.54 -0.41 -4.34
CA GLY A 43 -7.18 -0.26 -4.88
C GLY A 43 -6.59 -1.48 -5.58
N VAL A 44 -7.31 -2.60 -5.61
CA VAL A 44 -6.87 -3.78 -6.37
C VAL A 44 -7.10 -3.52 -7.85
N ALA A 45 -6.04 -3.67 -8.63
CA ALA A 45 -6.12 -3.53 -10.08
C ALA A 45 -7.02 -4.63 -10.67
N PRO A 46 -7.85 -4.32 -11.68
CA PRO A 46 -8.58 -5.33 -12.43
C PRO A 46 -7.62 -6.36 -13.02
N ALA A 47 -8.06 -7.62 -13.11
CA ALA A 47 -7.25 -8.70 -13.67
C ALA A 47 -6.90 -8.50 -15.16
N THR A 48 -7.64 -7.64 -15.86
CA THR A 48 -7.42 -7.34 -17.28
C THR A 48 -7.58 -5.85 -17.56
N CYS A 49 -6.93 -5.38 -18.63
CA CYS A 49 -7.11 -4.04 -19.16
C CYS A 49 -8.32 -3.93 -20.10
N ALA A 50 -9.31 -4.82 -20.00
CA ALA A 50 -10.47 -4.83 -20.89
C ALA A 50 -11.23 -3.50 -20.81
N GLY A 51 -11.58 -2.94 -21.96
CA GLY A 51 -12.26 -1.65 -22.06
C GLY A 51 -11.37 -0.42 -21.81
N GLN A 52 -10.06 -0.61 -21.62
CA GLN A 52 -9.08 0.48 -21.53
C GLN A 52 -8.37 0.67 -22.88
N ALA A 53 -8.09 1.91 -23.26
CA ALA A 53 -7.33 2.20 -24.48
C ALA A 53 -5.85 1.86 -24.29
N ALA A 54 -5.19 1.39 -25.34
CA ALA A 54 -3.75 1.12 -25.27
C ALA A 54 -2.98 2.41 -24.92
N GLY A 55 -2.17 2.35 -23.85
CA GLY A 55 -1.42 3.50 -23.34
C GLY A 55 -2.20 4.42 -22.40
N SER A 56 -3.47 4.14 -22.08
CA SER A 56 -4.20 4.92 -21.07
C SER A 56 -3.78 4.57 -19.65
N VAL A 57 -3.84 5.55 -18.75
CA VAL A 57 -3.59 5.36 -17.32
C VAL A 57 -4.89 4.93 -16.65
N LEU A 58 -4.87 3.75 -16.02
CA LEU A 58 -5.97 3.29 -15.18
C LEU A 58 -5.73 3.73 -13.73
N THR A 59 -6.64 4.55 -13.20
CA THR A 59 -6.62 4.98 -11.80
C THR A 59 -7.65 4.17 -11.02
N VAL A 60 -7.21 3.47 -9.98
CA VAL A 60 -8.09 2.73 -9.07
C VAL A 60 -8.12 3.43 -7.72
N SER A 61 -9.29 3.90 -7.33
CA SER A 61 -9.49 4.56 -6.04
C SER A 61 -9.32 3.57 -4.88
N TYR A 62 -8.71 4.04 -3.80
CA TYR A 62 -8.59 3.28 -2.56
C TYR A 62 -8.54 4.21 -1.35
N SER A 63 -8.90 3.68 -0.19
CA SER A 63 -8.70 4.32 1.10
C SER A 63 -7.84 3.43 2.01
N ALA A 64 -7.11 4.04 2.93
CA ALA A 64 -6.29 3.34 3.91
C ALA A 64 -6.04 4.22 5.13
N GLN A 65 -5.81 3.60 6.28
CA GLN A 65 -5.34 4.24 7.49
C GLN A 65 -3.83 4.04 7.64
N TYR A 66 -3.13 5.12 7.99
CA TYR A 66 -1.69 5.08 8.23
C TYR A 66 -1.36 5.34 9.70
N TRP A 67 -0.56 4.45 10.28
CA TRP A 67 0.03 4.63 11.60
C TRP A 67 1.53 4.80 11.45
N ILE A 68 2.06 5.87 12.03
CA ILE A 68 3.45 6.29 11.88
C ILE A 68 4.07 6.30 13.28
N TYR A 69 5.06 5.44 13.50
CA TYR A 69 5.75 5.29 14.77
C TYR A 69 7.20 5.78 14.65
N ALA A 70 7.63 6.56 15.64
CA ALA A 70 8.98 7.09 15.80
C ALA A 70 9.74 6.42 16.94
#